data_AF-A0A8U0M0L2-F1
#
_entry.id   AF-A0A8U0M0L2-F1
#
_cell.length_a   1.000
_cell.length_b   1.000
_cell.length_c   1.000
_cell.angle_alpha   90.00
_cell.angle_beta   90.00
_cell.angle_gamma   90.00
#
_symmetry.space_group_name_H-M   'P 1'
#
loop_
_entity.id
_entity.type
_entity.pdbx_description
1 polymer ?
#
loop_
_entity_poly.entity_id
_entity_poly.type
_entity_poly.pdbx_seq_one_letter_code
_entity_poly.pdbx_strand_id
1 'polypeptide(L)'
;MNQSEIVDKLNELLNLPAETEIVEFKAAQNNFDFSKIGKYFSAISNEANLKDVREGWLVFGVENKNRTVVGSLYRSNRPDLDHLKGEIAQKTTNGITFIEIYEVTMPGGRVVMFQIPAAPRGLPVAWEEMVKNSAP
;
A
#
# COMPACT_ATOMS: atom_id res chain seq x y z
N MET A 1 -13.64 6.84 -0.75
CA MET A 1 -13.92 6.83 -2.21
C MET A 1 -15.01 5.81 -2.48
N ASN A 2 -15.91 6.07 -3.43
CA ASN A 2 -16.86 5.07 -3.93
C ASN A 2 -16.20 4.17 -5.00
N GLN A 3 -16.94 3.18 -5.51
CA GLN A 3 -16.39 2.21 -6.47
C GLN A 3 -15.89 2.84 -7.78
N SER A 4 -16.56 3.87 -8.30
CA SER A 4 -16.11 4.56 -9.52
C SER A 4 -14.84 5.34 -9.27
N GLU A 5 -14.80 6.09 -8.16
CA GLU A 5 -13.65 6.93 -7.79
C GLU A 5 -12.38 6.10 -7.59
N ILE A 6 -12.49 4.90 -7.01
CA ILE A 6 -11.32 4.04 -6.81
C ILE A 6 -10.86 3.37 -8.11
N VAL A 7 -11.77 3.06 -9.03
CA VAL A 7 -11.42 2.58 -10.38
C VAL A 7 -10.67 3.68 -11.15
N ASP A 8 -11.17 4.91 -11.08
CA ASP A 8 -10.51 6.07 -11.72
C ASP A 8 -9.14 6.32 -11.12
N LYS A 9 -9.00 6.23 -9.78
CA LYS A 9 -7.71 6.31 -9.11
C LYS A 9 -6.77 5.20 -9.57
N LEU A 10 -7.23 3.95 -9.68
CA LEU A 10 -6.40 2.86 -10.21
C LEU A 10 -5.90 3.18 -11.63
N ASN A 11 -6.79 3.63 -12.52
CA ASN A 11 -6.41 3.98 -13.89
C ASN A 11 -5.41 5.14 -13.94
N GLU A 12 -5.56 6.16 -13.09
CA GLU A 12 -4.58 7.24 -12.93
C GLU A 12 -3.20 6.68 -12.56
N LEU A 13 -3.14 5.83 -11.53
CA LEU A 13 -1.88 5.24 -11.05
C LEU A 13 -1.20 4.37 -12.13
N LEU A 14 -1.97 3.59 -12.87
CA LEU A 14 -1.44 2.74 -13.95
C LEU A 14 -0.83 3.58 -15.08
N ASN A 15 -1.40 4.75 -15.38
CA ASN A 15 -0.97 5.64 -16.46
C ASN A 15 0.11 6.66 -16.06
N LEU A 16 0.64 6.62 -14.83
CA LEU A 16 1.72 7.51 -14.42
C LEU A 16 2.94 7.37 -15.36
N PRO A 17 3.55 8.47 -15.84
CA PRO A 17 4.58 8.42 -16.88
C PRO A 17 5.90 7.77 -16.44
N ALA A 18 6.13 7.65 -15.13
CA ALA A 18 7.27 6.96 -14.52
C ALA A 18 6.87 6.27 -13.21
N GLU A 19 7.69 5.36 -12.69
CA GLU A 19 7.54 4.88 -11.32
C GLU A 19 7.70 6.05 -10.34
N THR A 20 6.69 6.28 -9.51
CA THR A 20 6.73 7.29 -8.46
C THR A 20 7.00 6.59 -7.14
N GLU A 21 7.85 7.16 -6.29
CA GLU A 21 8.16 6.57 -4.98
C GLU A 21 6.98 6.56 -3.98
N ILE A 22 5.84 7.19 -4.34
CA ILE A 22 4.59 7.18 -3.56
C ILE A 22 3.62 6.07 -4.00
N VAL A 23 4.00 5.24 -4.98
CA VAL A 23 3.16 4.13 -5.49
C VAL A 23 4.01 2.90 -5.74
N GLU A 24 3.61 1.75 -5.21
CA GLU A 24 4.28 0.47 -5.42
C GLU A 24 3.31 -0.57 -5.99
N PHE A 25 3.68 -1.23 -7.09
CA PHE A 25 2.89 -2.31 -7.69
C PHE A 25 3.48 -3.70 -7.36
N LYS A 26 2.61 -4.64 -6.99
CA LYS A 26 2.97 -6.05 -6.78
C LYS A 26 1.92 -6.98 -7.39
N ALA A 27 2.37 -8.07 -8.01
CA ALA A 27 1.47 -9.11 -8.48
C ALA A 27 0.71 -9.75 -7.31
N ALA A 28 1.45 -10.16 -6.25
CA ALA A 28 0.89 -10.69 -5.00
C ALA A 28 -0.27 -11.68 -5.22
N GLN A 29 -0.10 -12.66 -6.11
CA GLN A 29 -1.21 -13.48 -6.63
C GLN A 29 -1.96 -14.25 -5.54
N ASN A 30 -1.27 -14.75 -4.50
CA ASN A 30 -1.88 -15.58 -3.45
C ASN A 30 -1.54 -15.08 -2.05
N ASN A 31 -0.26 -14.84 -1.79
CA ASN A 31 0.21 -14.35 -0.50
C ASN A 31 1.29 -13.28 -0.70
N PHE A 32 1.55 -12.50 0.34
CA PHE A 32 2.61 -11.51 0.36
C PHE A 32 3.20 -11.41 1.77
N ASP A 33 4.52 -11.29 1.85
CA ASP A 33 5.24 -11.24 3.12
C ASP A 33 4.83 -10.01 3.94
N PHE A 34 4.37 -10.24 5.17
CA PHE A 34 3.84 -9.19 6.03
C PHE A 34 4.91 -8.15 6.42
N SER A 35 6.16 -8.57 6.66
CA SER A 35 7.26 -7.62 6.92
C SER A 35 7.49 -6.70 5.71
N LYS A 36 7.42 -7.23 4.48
CA LYS A 36 7.50 -6.40 3.27
C LYS A 36 6.35 -5.39 3.19
N ILE A 37 5.12 -5.76 3.55
CA ILE A 37 4.00 -4.80 3.61
C ILE A 37 4.33 -3.65 4.55
N GLY A 38 4.82 -3.95 5.76
CA GLY A 38 5.22 -2.94 6.74
C GLY A 38 6.35 -2.02 6.24
N LYS A 39 7.33 -2.58 5.51
CA LYS A 39 8.42 -1.81 4.90
C LYS A 39 7.92 -0.89 3.79
N TYR A 40 7.04 -1.38 2.90
CA TYR A 40 6.41 -0.53 1.88
C TYR A 40 5.55 0.56 2.50
N PHE A 41 4.78 0.23 3.53
CA PHE A 41 3.98 1.20 4.28
C PHE A 41 4.85 2.35 4.81
N SER A 42 5.91 2.03 5.54
CA SER A 42 6.83 3.01 6.11
C SER A 42 7.49 3.87 5.02
N ALA A 43 8.02 3.24 3.97
CA ALA A 43 8.67 3.96 2.87
C ALA A 43 7.70 4.93 2.16
N ILE A 44 6.53 4.44 1.75
CA ILE A 44 5.53 5.23 1.02
C ILE A 44 4.98 6.36 1.90
N SER A 45 4.71 6.08 3.19
CA SER A 45 4.21 7.09 4.13
C SER A 45 5.20 8.24 4.32
N ASN A 46 6.49 7.91 4.51
CA ASN A 46 7.54 8.92 4.64
C ASN A 46 7.72 9.71 3.34
N GLU A 47 7.72 9.04 2.19
CA GLU A 47 7.87 9.71 0.90
C GLU A 47 6.70 10.63 0.57
N ALA A 48 5.48 10.22 0.90
CA ALA A 48 4.30 11.06 0.75
C ALA A 48 4.43 12.37 1.55
N ASN A 49 5.01 12.30 2.75
CA ASN A 49 5.31 13.49 3.53
C ASN A 49 6.39 14.38 2.87
N LEU A 50 7.48 13.78 2.38
CA LEU A 50 8.57 14.51 1.70
C LEU A 50 8.09 15.24 0.44
N LYS A 51 7.14 14.66 -0.29
CA LYS A 51 6.55 15.25 -1.50
C LYS A 51 5.34 16.16 -1.24
N ASP A 52 5.00 16.42 0.03
CA ASP A 52 3.82 17.18 0.47
C ASP A 52 2.50 16.70 -0.18
N VAL A 53 2.40 15.39 -0.41
CA VAL A 53 1.17 14.73 -0.86
C VAL A 53 0.46 14.10 0.33
N ARG A 54 -0.86 13.94 0.25
CA ARG A 54 -1.67 13.47 1.39
C ARG A 54 -1.55 11.96 1.62
N GLU A 55 -1.24 11.21 0.58
CA GLU A 55 -1.29 9.76 0.57
C GLU A 55 -0.41 9.16 -0.53
N GLY A 56 -0.07 7.88 -0.34
CA GLY A 56 0.51 7.01 -1.36
C GLY A 56 -0.21 5.67 -1.40
N TRP A 57 0.23 4.78 -2.30
CA TRP A 57 -0.51 3.58 -2.65
C TRP A 57 0.39 2.34 -2.77
N LEU A 58 0.04 1.27 -2.08
CA LEU A 58 0.51 -0.07 -2.42
C LEU A 58 -0.61 -0.76 -3.19
N VAL A 59 -0.31 -1.38 -4.32
CA VAL A 59 -1.31 -1.97 -5.22
C VAL A 59 -0.96 -3.42 -5.54
N PHE A 60 -1.82 -4.34 -5.10
CA PHE A 60 -1.69 -5.77 -5.37
C PHE A 60 -2.56 -6.20 -6.56
N GLY A 61 -2.12 -7.22 -7.29
CA GLY A 61 -2.78 -7.70 -8.51
C GLY A 61 -2.32 -6.98 -9.78
N VAL A 62 -1.22 -6.23 -9.71
CA VAL A 62 -0.61 -5.52 -10.85
C VAL A 62 0.87 -5.88 -10.94
N GLU A 63 1.31 -6.36 -12.09
CA GLU A 63 2.74 -6.67 -12.31
C GLU A 63 3.55 -5.39 -12.58
N ASN A 64 4.74 -5.27 -12.01
CA ASN A 64 5.44 -3.99 -11.96
C ASN A 64 5.96 -3.49 -13.32
N LYS A 65 6.38 -4.40 -14.21
CA LYS A 65 7.17 -4.03 -15.39
C LYS A 65 6.34 -3.28 -16.44
N ASN A 66 5.15 -3.79 -16.76
CA ASN A 66 4.26 -3.16 -17.73
C ASN A 66 2.95 -2.69 -17.08
N ARG A 67 2.86 -2.74 -15.74
CA ARG A 67 1.65 -2.36 -14.98
C ARG A 67 0.40 -3.09 -15.45
N THR A 68 0.57 -4.33 -15.86
CA THR A 68 -0.54 -5.17 -16.31
C THR A 68 -1.32 -5.69 -15.10
N VAL A 69 -2.64 -5.58 -15.14
CA VAL A 69 -3.49 -6.23 -14.14
C VAL A 69 -3.45 -7.74 -14.34
N VAL A 70 -3.02 -8.46 -13.30
CA VAL A 70 -2.89 -9.92 -13.27
C VAL A 70 -3.78 -10.59 -12.22
N GLY A 71 -4.40 -9.79 -11.35
CA GLY A 71 -5.27 -10.28 -10.28
C GLY A 71 -4.53 -10.75 -9.02
N SER A 72 -5.23 -10.70 -7.89
CA SER A 72 -4.73 -11.15 -6.59
C SER A 72 -5.84 -11.77 -5.73
N LEU A 73 -5.54 -12.94 -5.17
CA LEU A 73 -6.32 -13.64 -4.15
C LEU A 73 -5.84 -13.33 -2.72
N TYR A 74 -4.91 -12.38 -2.56
CA TYR A 74 -4.40 -11.98 -1.26
C TYR A 74 -5.55 -11.58 -0.33
N ARG A 75 -5.68 -12.29 0.81
CA ARG A 75 -6.72 -12.05 1.84
C ARG A 75 -8.08 -11.75 1.20
N SER A 76 -8.63 -12.77 0.54
CA SER A 76 -9.88 -12.64 -0.25
C SER A 76 -11.12 -12.38 0.61
N ASN A 77 -11.05 -12.61 1.93
CA ASN A 77 -12.13 -12.25 2.84
C ASN A 77 -11.88 -10.86 3.42
N ARG A 78 -12.90 -10.01 3.40
CA ARG A 78 -12.82 -8.65 3.94
C ARG A 78 -12.30 -8.56 5.39
N PRO A 79 -12.72 -9.43 6.33
CA PRO A 79 -12.22 -9.40 7.71
C PRO A 79 -10.69 -9.57 7.81
N ASP A 80 -10.08 -10.34 6.90
CA ASP A 80 -8.62 -10.55 6.90
C ASP A 80 -7.87 -9.25 6.54
N LEU A 81 -8.46 -8.40 5.68
CA LEU A 81 -7.93 -7.08 5.36
C LEU A 81 -8.12 -6.09 6.51
N ASP A 82 -9.26 -6.14 7.20
CA ASP A 82 -9.48 -5.29 8.38
C ASP A 82 -8.53 -5.68 9.52
N HIS A 83 -8.26 -6.97 9.71
CA HIS A 83 -7.22 -7.46 10.61
C HIS A 83 -5.84 -6.93 10.22
N LEU A 84 -5.51 -6.87 8.93
CA LEU A 84 -4.22 -6.33 8.45
C LEU A 84 -4.00 -4.89 8.93
N LYS A 85 -5.04 -4.04 8.92
CA LYS A 85 -4.95 -2.66 9.40
C LYS A 85 -4.50 -2.64 10.87
N GLY A 86 -5.07 -3.52 11.70
CA GLY A 86 -4.69 -3.66 13.10
C GLY A 86 -3.25 -4.16 13.28
N GLU A 87 -2.84 -5.16 12.50
CA GLU A 87 -1.48 -5.70 12.54
C GLU A 87 -0.42 -4.65 12.16
N ILE A 88 -0.70 -3.82 11.15
CA ILE A 88 0.18 -2.71 10.76
C ILE A 88 0.26 -1.65 11.86
N ALA A 89 -0.88 -1.22 12.42
CA ALA A 89 -0.91 -0.24 13.50
C ALA A 89 -0.05 -0.68 14.70
N GLN A 90 -0.07 -1.96 15.06
CA GLN A 90 0.70 -2.47 16.20
C GLN A 90 2.22 -2.43 16.00
N LYS A 91 2.69 -2.29 14.76
CA LYS A 91 4.10 -2.46 14.38
C LYS A 91 4.72 -1.24 13.71
N THR A 92 3.95 -0.18 13.53
CA THR A 92 4.41 1.13 13.07
C THR A 92 4.55 2.11 14.23
N THR A 93 5.46 3.07 14.11
CA THR A 93 5.55 4.18 15.07
C THR A 93 4.20 4.90 15.19
N ASN A 94 3.77 5.19 16.41
CA ASN A 94 2.54 5.93 16.74
C ASN A 94 1.22 5.27 16.30
N GLY A 95 1.19 3.98 15.97
CA GLY A 95 -0.07 3.29 15.68
C GLY A 95 -0.66 3.60 14.30
N ILE A 96 0.13 4.18 13.39
CA ILE A 96 -0.36 4.66 12.09
C ILE A 96 -0.62 3.45 11.17
N THR A 97 -1.76 3.46 10.48
CA THR A 97 -2.16 2.37 9.59
C THR A 97 -2.75 2.89 8.28
N PHE A 98 -3.19 1.99 7.41
CA PHE A 98 -3.87 2.33 6.16
C PHE A 98 -5.12 3.16 6.43
N ILE A 99 -5.33 4.21 5.63
CA ILE A 99 -6.58 4.98 5.63
C ILE A 99 -7.71 4.02 5.26
N GLU A 100 -7.54 3.29 4.16
CA GLU A 100 -8.48 2.29 3.68
C GLU A 100 -7.78 1.24 2.82
N ILE A 101 -8.41 0.07 2.69
CA ILE A 101 -8.03 -0.97 1.74
C ILE A 101 -9.23 -1.18 0.82
N TYR A 102 -9.05 -0.91 -0.46
CA TYR A 102 -10.10 -1.06 -1.46
C TYR A 102 -9.89 -2.31 -2.30
N GLU A 103 -11.00 -2.88 -2.75
CA GLU A 103 -11.01 -4.02 -3.66
C GLU A 103 -11.64 -3.57 -4.99
N VAL A 104 -10.91 -3.75 -6.08
CA VAL A 104 -11.33 -3.32 -7.42
C VAL A 104 -11.37 -4.52 -8.34
N THR A 105 -12.52 -4.78 -8.95
CA THR A 105 -12.67 -5.81 -9.98
C THR A 105 -12.34 -5.22 -11.34
N MET A 106 -11.28 -5.73 -11.97
CA MET A 106 -10.86 -5.35 -13.32
C MET A 106 -11.00 -6.56 -14.26
N PRO A 107 -11.01 -6.37 -15.60
CA PRO A 107 -11.04 -7.48 -16.55
C PRO A 107 -9.90 -8.50 -16.35
N GLY A 108 -8.72 -8.03 -15.91
CA GLY A 108 -7.56 -8.88 -15.59
C GLY A 108 -7.58 -9.53 -14.20
N GLY A 109 -8.60 -9.27 -13.38
CA GLY A 109 -8.76 -9.85 -12.04
C GLY A 109 -8.94 -8.82 -10.92
N ARG A 110 -8.97 -9.31 -9.68
CA ARG A 110 -9.10 -8.49 -8.46
C ARG A 110 -7.80 -7.74 -8.16
N VAL A 111 -7.91 -6.44 -7.95
CA VAL A 111 -6.84 -5.55 -7.49
C VAL A 111 -7.14 -5.12 -6.06
N VAL A 112 -6.14 -5.16 -5.18
CA VAL A 112 -6.27 -4.69 -3.78
C VAL A 112 -5.40 -3.44 -3.62
N MET A 113 -6.03 -2.32 -3.27
CA MET A 113 -5.36 -1.02 -3.17
C MET A 113 -5.31 -0.59 -1.71
N PHE A 114 -4.10 -0.44 -1.18
CA PHE A 114 -3.84 0.01 0.18
C PHE A 114 -3.53 1.51 0.15
N GLN A 115 -4.43 2.32 0.74
CA GLN A 115 -4.28 3.77 0.84
C GLN A 115 -3.43 4.10 2.08
N ILE A 116 -2.25 4.66 1.87
CA ILE A 116 -1.24 4.90 2.92
C ILE A 116 -1.20 6.40 3.21
N PRO A 117 -1.43 6.85 4.47
CA PRO A 117 -1.35 8.27 4.80
C PRO A 117 0.10 8.75 4.74
N ALA A 118 0.29 10.03 4.42
CA ALA A 118 1.57 10.68 4.62
C ALA A 118 1.98 10.64 6.11
N ALA A 119 3.28 10.47 6.35
CA ALA A 119 3.86 10.54 7.68
C ALA A 119 3.54 11.91 8.32
N PRO A 120 3.38 11.99 9.64
CA PRO A 120 3.22 13.27 10.32
C PRO A 120 4.48 14.13 10.13
N ARG A 121 4.30 15.45 9.95
CA ARG A 121 5.42 16.38 9.76
C ARG A 121 6.38 16.30 10.96
N GLY A 122 7.66 16.05 10.66
CA GLY A 122 8.72 15.93 11.66
C GLY A 122 8.78 14.59 12.40
N LEU A 123 7.92 13.62 12.08
CA LEU A 123 7.90 12.29 12.71
C LEU A 123 7.97 11.19 11.66
N PRO A 124 9.13 10.57 11.42
CA PRO A 124 9.23 9.46 10.48
C PRO A 124 8.43 8.25 10.99
N VAL A 125 7.69 7.62 10.09
CA VAL A 125 7.02 6.35 10.33
C VAL A 125 8.02 5.24 10.08
N ALA A 126 8.43 4.51 11.11
CA ALA A 126 9.31 3.35 10.98
C ALA A 126 8.52 2.06 11.19
N TRP A 127 8.94 1.01 10.47
CA TRP A 127 8.51 -0.36 10.75
C TRP A 127 9.39 -0.96 11.86
N GLU A 128 8.79 -1.69 12.81
CA GLU A 128 9.48 -2.26 13.99
C GLU A 128 10.82 -2.96 13.65
N GLU A 129 10.87 -3.73 12.56
CA GLU A 129 12.12 -4.42 12.15
C GLU A 129 13.21 -3.47 11.65
N MET A 130 12.86 -2.31 11.09
CA MET A 130 13.84 -1.29 10.68
C MET A 130 14.52 -0.65 11.89
N VAL A 131 13.80 -0.54 13.01
CA VAL A 131 14.31 0.00 14.28
C VAL A 131 15.26 -1.00 14.96
N LYS A 132 14.92 -2.29 14.95
CA LYS A 132 15.77 -3.33 15.58
C LYS A 132 17.13 -3.49 14.89
N ASN A 133 17.20 -3.27 13.59
CA ASN A 133 18.43 -3.38 12.79
C ASN A 133 19.29 -2.10 12.79
N SER A 134 18.86 -1.05 13.49
CA SER A 134 19.60 0.23 13.59
C SER A 134 20.13 0.51 15.00
N ALA A 135 19.98 -0.42 15.93
CA ALA A 135 20.68 -0.41 17.21
C ALA A 135 22.12 -0.97 17.02
N PRO A 136 23.17 -0.28 17.49
CA PRO A 136 24.55 -0.73 17.40
C PRO A 136 24.84 -1.99 18.24
#